data_AF-A0A383BYS7-F1
#
_entry.id   AF-A0A383BYS7-F1
#
_cell.length_a   1.000
_cell.length_b   1.000
_cell.length_c   1.000
_cell.angle_alpha   90.00
_cell.angle_beta   90.00
_cell.angle_gamma   90.00
#
_symmetry.space_group_name_H-M   'P 1'
#
loop_
_entity.id
_entity.type
_entity.pdbx_description
1 polymer ?
#
loop_
_entity_poly.entity_id
_entity_poly.type
_entity_poly.pdbx_seq_one_letter_code
_entity_poly.pdbx_strand_id
1 'polypeptide(L)'
;MPVTDQVGDWEAPGAMLRPNGQPRYAFVTFLMLNDNYLPGALVVGHGLRRQSTRAALICLVTDGVSGAARDALRVVFDQVLEIECFYVPHSRRQ
;
A
#
# COMPACT_ATOMS: atom_id res chain seq x y z
N MET A 1 -11.71 -26.24 -11.28
CA MET A 1 -10.82 -25.71 -12.34
C MET A 1 -9.95 -24.64 -11.70
N PRO A 2 -8.62 -24.79 -11.60
CA PRO A 2 -7.79 -23.68 -11.15
C PRO A 2 -7.66 -22.70 -12.32
N VAL A 3 -8.04 -21.44 -12.10
CA VAL A 3 -7.78 -20.37 -13.06
C VAL A 3 -6.27 -20.14 -13.05
N THR A 4 -5.60 -20.46 -14.15
CA THR A 4 -4.21 -20.09 -14.37
C THR A 4 -4.20 -18.67 -14.93
N ASP A 5 -4.13 -17.68 -14.05
CA ASP A 5 -3.86 -16.29 -14.44
C ASP A 5 -2.37 -16.18 -14.80
N GLN A 6 -2.05 -16.48 -16.06
CA GLN A 6 -0.77 -16.08 -16.66
C GLN A 6 -0.88 -14.63 -17.13
N VAL A 7 -0.70 -13.69 -16.21
CA VAL A 7 -0.45 -12.29 -16.51
C VAL A 7 1.05 -12.04 -16.38
N GLY A 8 1.79 -12.31 -17.47
CA GLY A 8 3.21 -11.96 -17.65
C GLY A 8 4.23 -12.89 -16.97
N ASP A 9 5.50 -12.73 -17.37
CA ASP A 9 6.70 -13.44 -16.88
C ASP A 9 7.04 -13.15 -15.40
N TRP A 10 6.04 -12.81 -14.59
CA TRP A 10 6.19 -12.44 -13.19
C TRP A 10 6.31 -13.67 -12.30
N GLU A 11 7.49 -14.29 -12.22
CA GLU A 11 7.69 -15.28 -11.16
C GLU A 11 7.42 -14.63 -9.79
N ALA A 12 6.44 -15.16 -9.07
CA ALA A 12 6.13 -14.69 -7.73
C ALA A 12 7.43 -14.70 -6.92
N PRO A 13 7.77 -13.60 -6.22
CA PRO A 13 9.05 -13.49 -5.56
C PRO A 13 9.21 -14.68 -4.61
N GLY A 14 10.28 -15.46 -4.80
CA GLY A 14 10.64 -16.56 -3.90
C GLY A 14 10.65 -16.07 -2.44
N ALA A 15 10.43 -16.96 -1.47
CA ALA A 15 10.31 -16.68 -0.04
C ALA A 15 10.09 -15.20 0.33
N MET A 16 8.84 -14.74 0.35
CA MET A 16 8.46 -13.36 0.71
C MET A 16 8.91 -12.93 2.11
N LEU A 17 9.37 -13.87 2.93
CA LEU A 17 10.01 -13.60 4.20
C LEU A 17 11.52 -13.76 4.13
N ARG A 18 12.21 -12.92 4.87
CA ARG A 18 13.62 -13.10 5.22
C ARG A 18 13.78 -14.32 6.15
N PRO A 19 15.00 -14.88 6.30
CA PRO A 19 15.26 -16.00 7.22
C PRO A 19 14.87 -15.72 8.68
N ASN A 20 14.84 -14.45 9.09
CA ASN A 20 14.41 -14.01 10.42
C ASN A 20 12.88 -13.84 10.55
N GLY A 21 12.09 -14.23 9.55
CA GLY A 21 10.63 -14.15 9.55
C GLY A 21 10.05 -12.77 9.19
N GLN A 22 10.89 -11.76 8.93
CA GLN A 22 10.39 -10.42 8.56
C GLN A 22 10.01 -10.35 7.07
N PRO A 23 9.01 -9.52 6.71
CA PRO A 23 8.69 -9.27 5.31
C PRO A 23 9.92 -8.80 4.52
N ARG A 24 10.17 -9.44 3.38
CA ARG A 24 11.23 -9.02 2.44
C ARG A 24 10.77 -7.89 1.53
N TYR A 25 9.48 -7.91 1.18
CA TYR A 25 8.85 -6.99 0.24
C TYR A 25 7.72 -6.22 0.90
N ALA A 26 7.27 -5.14 0.27
CA ALA A 26 6.13 -4.37 0.70
C ALA A 26 5.25 -3.97 -0.50
N PHE A 27 3.94 -3.95 -0.29
CA PHE A 27 3.01 -3.19 -1.11
C PHE A 27 2.80 -1.84 -0.45
N VAL A 28 3.05 -0.78 -1.21
CA VAL A 28 2.95 0.59 -0.72
C VAL A 28 1.87 1.31 -1.52
N THR A 29 0.92 1.92 -0.81
CA THR A 29 -0.06 2.83 -1.39
C THR A 29 0.13 4.23 -0.82
N PHE A 30 -0.34 5.25 -1.53
CA PHE A 30 -0.25 6.64 -1.09
C PHE A 30 -1.62 7.30 -1.16
N LEU A 31 -2.11 7.78 -0.02
CA LEU A 31 -3.33 8.56 0.10
C LEU A 31 -2.97 10.01 0.46
N MET A 32 -3.33 10.97 -0.37
CA MET A 32 -2.94 12.36 -0.19
C MET A 32 -4.12 13.32 -0.32
N LEU A 33 -3.91 14.56 0.13
CA LEU A 33 -4.79 15.73 0.02
C LEU A 33 -6.06 15.69 0.89
N ASN A 34 -6.79 14.57 0.93
CA ASN A 34 -8.02 14.41 1.71
C ASN A 34 -8.46 12.93 1.80
N ASP A 35 -9.59 12.70 2.47
CA ASP A 35 -10.13 11.38 2.77
C ASP A 35 -10.97 10.76 1.64
N ASN A 36 -11.18 11.44 0.50
CA ASN A 36 -12.12 10.97 -0.54
C ASN A 36 -11.71 9.62 -1.15
N TYR A 37 -10.41 9.32 -1.15
CA TYR A 37 -9.86 8.06 -1.65
C TYR A 37 -9.62 7.02 -0.55
N LEU A 38 -10.01 7.30 0.71
CA LEU A 38 -9.93 6.34 1.81
C LEU A 38 -10.61 5.00 1.48
N PRO A 39 -11.83 4.95 0.91
CA PRO A 39 -12.45 3.68 0.54
C PRO A 39 -11.60 2.86 -0.44
N GLY A 40 -10.97 3.53 -1.41
CA GLY A 40 -10.09 2.89 -2.38
C GLY A 40 -8.85 2.29 -1.71
N ALA A 41 -8.19 3.04 -0.83
CA ALA A 41 -7.03 2.56 -0.08
C ALA A 41 -7.38 1.35 0.80
N LEU A 42 -8.54 1.36 1.46
CA LEU A 42 -9.02 0.24 2.28
C LEU A 42 -9.32 -1.00 1.43
N VAL A 43 -9.98 -0.84 0.28
CA VAL A 43 -10.26 -1.96 -0.64
C VAL A 43 -8.98 -2.58 -1.17
N VAL A 44 -7.98 -1.77 -1.53
CA VAL A 44 -6.66 -2.25 -1.96
C VAL A 44 -5.98 -3.06 -0.85
N GLY A 45 -5.87 -2.49 0.35
CA GLY A 45 -5.24 -3.18 1.48
C GLY A 45 -5.95 -4.49 1.84
N HIS A 46 -7.29 -4.47 1.89
CA HIS A 46 -8.09 -5.65 2.17
C HIS A 46 -7.97 -6.72 1.08
N GLY A 47 -7.96 -6.31 -0.19
CA GLY A 47 -7.75 -7.21 -1.33
C GLY A 47 -6.41 -7.92 -1.29
N LEU A 48 -5.34 -7.23 -0.87
CA LEU A 48 -4.02 -7.82 -0.67
C LEU A 48 -4.00 -8.82 0.50
N ARG A 49 -4.65 -8.50 1.62
CA ARG A 49 -4.79 -9.44 2.75
C ARG A 49 -5.49 -10.73 2.35
N ARG A 50 -6.55 -10.63 1.53
CA ARG A 50 -7.31 -11.79 1.04
C ARG A 50 -6.49 -12.71 0.13
N GLN A 51 -5.42 -12.21 -0.49
CA GLN A 51 -4.50 -13.01 -1.29
C GLN A 51 -3.42 -13.72 -0.46
N SER A 52 -3.51 -13.64 0.88
CA SER A 52 -2.54 -14.26 1.80
C SER A 52 -1.10 -13.83 1.56
N THR A 53 -0.89 -12.58 1.12
CA THR A 53 0.45 -12.03 0.95
C THR A 53 1.21 -11.99 2.27
N ARG A 54 2.52 -12.28 2.22
CA ARG A 54 3.44 -12.13 3.36
C ARG A 54 4.32 -10.87 3.24
N ALA A 55 4.09 -10.06 2.22
CA ALA A 55 4.69 -8.74 2.11
C ALA A 55 4.06 -7.78 3.13
N ALA A 56 4.81 -6.78 3.57
CA ALA A 56 4.28 -5.72 4.42
C ALA A 56 3.30 -4.84 3.63
N LEU A 57 2.23 -4.38 4.26
CA LEU A 57 1.30 -3.42 3.70
C LEU A 57 1.56 -2.05 4.34
N ILE A 58 1.97 -1.08 3.52
CA ILE A 58 2.30 0.27 3.98
C ILE A 58 1.38 1.28 3.28
N CYS A 59 0.79 2.18 4.05
CA CYS A 59 0.05 3.33 3.54
C CYS A 59 0.82 4.61 3.89
N LEU A 60 1.27 5.33 2.87
CA LEU A 60 1.77 6.69 3.02
C LEU A 60 0.58 7.64 3.07
N VAL A 61 0.63 8.65 3.94
CA VAL A 61 -0.41 9.67 4.06
C VAL A 61 0.19 11.07 4.13
N THR A 62 -0.51 12.08 3.63
CA THR A 62 -0.17 13.49 3.88
C THR A 62 -0.93 14.03 5.09
N ASP A 63 -0.51 15.21 5.57
CA ASP A 63 -1.18 15.95 6.64
C ASP A 63 -2.69 16.16 6.42
N GLY A 64 -3.12 16.37 5.17
CA GLY A 64 -4.53 16.53 4.79
C GLY A 64 -5.44 15.30 4.99
N VAL A 65 -4.89 14.12 5.29
CA VAL A 65 -5.68 12.93 5.64
C VAL A 65 -6.05 13.00 7.12
N SER A 66 -7.33 12.87 7.44
CA SER A 66 -7.80 13.04 8.83
C SER A 66 -7.28 11.95 9.78
N GLY A 67 -7.22 12.27 11.07
CA GLY A 67 -6.86 11.28 12.10
C GLY A 67 -7.74 10.03 12.05
N ALA A 68 -9.06 10.20 11.90
CA ALA A 68 -10.01 9.11 11.78
C ALA A 68 -9.74 8.22 10.55
N ALA A 69 -9.40 8.82 9.40
CA ALA A 69 -9.01 8.08 8.20
C ALA A 69 -7.72 7.28 8.43
N ARG A 70 -6.71 7.88 9.08
CA ARG A 70 -5.46 7.19 9.44
C ARG A 70 -5.71 6.02 10.40
N ASP A 71 -6.62 6.18 11.35
CA ASP A 71 -7.00 5.10 12.27
C ASP A 71 -7.70 3.96 11.53
N ALA A 72 -8.59 4.25 10.59
CA ALA A 72 -9.20 3.23 9.73
C ALA A 72 -8.15 2.48 8.89
N LEU A 73 -7.15 3.19 8.35
CA LEU A 73 -6.05 2.58 7.60
C LEU A 73 -5.21 1.64 8.47
N ARG A 74 -4.95 1.98 9.73
CA ARG A 74 -4.17 1.14 10.67
C ARG A 74 -4.85 -0.20 10.99
N VAL A 75 -6.15 -0.34 10.74
CA VAL A 75 -6.84 -1.63 10.88
C VAL A 75 -6.44 -2.61 9.76
N VAL A 76 -6.04 -2.10 8.59
CA VAL A 76 -5.78 -2.91 7.39
C VAL A 76 -4.28 -3.02 7.07
N PHE A 77 -3.58 -1.90 7.16
CA PHE A 77 -2.15 -1.76 6.84
C PHE A 77 -1.28 -2.05 8.07
N ASP A 78 -0.09 -2.63 7.84
CA ASP A 78 0.88 -2.86 8.92
C ASP A 78 1.49 -1.53 9.40
N GLN A 79 1.65 -0.57 8.49
CA GLN A 79 2.16 0.76 8.81
C GLN A 79 1.38 1.85 8.07
N VAL A 80 1.09 2.93 8.78
CA VAL A 80 0.55 4.17 8.22
C VAL A 80 1.53 5.28 8.54
N LEU A 81 2.26 5.75 7.53
CA LEU A 81 3.34 6.70 7.66
C LEU A 81 2.90 8.05 7.12
N GLU A 82 2.87 9.06 7.99
CA GLU A 82 2.69 10.43 7.56
C GLU A 82 3.98 10.95 6.95
N ILE A 83 3.87 11.53 5.75
CA ILE A 83 4.98 12.11 5.00
C ILE A 83 4.72 13.57 4.68
N GLU A 84 5.77 14.37 4.79
CA GLU A 84 5.72 15.80 4.46
C GLU A 84 5.56 15.99 2.95
N CYS A 85 4.61 16.85 2.57
CA CYS A 85 4.44 17.27 1.20
C CYS A 85 5.56 18.25 0.83
N PHE A 86 6.54 17.77 0.06
CA PHE A 86 7.57 18.63 -0.49
C PHE A 86 7.23 19.00 -1.94
N TYR A 87 7.29 20.29 -2.27
CA TYR A 87 7.11 20.75 -3.63
C TYR A 87 8.39 20.47 -4.44
N VAL A 88 8.28 19.63 -5.47
CA VAL A 88 9.34 19.44 -6.47
C VAL A 88 9.12 20.43 -7.62
N PRO A 89 10.02 21.38 -7.85
CA PRO A 89 9.94 22.23 -9.03
C PRO A 89 10.01 21.35 -10.28
N HIS A 90 9.01 21.47 -11.16
CA HIS A 90 9.01 20.79 -12.46
C HIS A 90 8.70 21.80 -13.55
N SER A 91 9.56 21.86 -14.56
CA SER A 91 9.54 22.86 -15.64
C SER A 91 8.40 22.67 -16.66
N ARG A 92 7.45 21.75 -16.42
CA ARG A 92 6.32 21.49 -17.31
C ARG A 92 5.01 21.44 -16.52
N ARG A 93 4.29 22.57 -16.53
CA ARG A 93 2.83 22.57 -16.45
C ARG A 93 2.34 22.58 -17.90
N GLN A 94 1.87 21.42 -18.38
CA GLN A 94 0.93 21.41 -19.50
C GLN A 94 -0.48 21.53 -18.93
#